data_AF-A0A2W2AVK1-F1
#
_entry.id   AF-A0A2W2AVK1-F1
#
_cell.length_a   1.000
_cell.length_b   1.000
_cell.length_c   1.000
_cell.angle_alpha   90.00
_cell.angle_beta   90.00
_cell.angle_gamma   90.00
#
_symmetry.space_group_name_H-M   'P 1'
#
loop_
_entity.id
_entity.type
_entity.pdbx_description
1 polymer ?
#
loop_
_entity_poly.entity_id
_entity_poly.type
_entity_poly.pdbx_seq_one_letter_code
_entity_poly.pdbx_strand_id
1 'polypeptide(L)'
;MTVSMERKSSFLPKIPADKITTRKASGNDYEFFELLTEPLHAEMYSRQNFDFIQELSQGQQLFLSYDYVRMQVMQGGFIQFIQNGYVSLLLPMPGWLTSIGANEMAQLLDDVLKAYVTNIDVLERETTVEEFAQLYDQLPEFAILDEEFNSLDESTIHTMAVYAAAHLEEFVAF
;
A
#
# COMPACT_ATOMS: atom_id res chain seq x y z
N MET A 1 19.43 -3.10 21.84
CA MET A 1 18.12 -3.32 22.49
C MET A 1 17.30 -4.13 21.53
N THR A 2 17.03 -5.40 21.87
CA THR A 2 16.28 -6.33 21.04
C THR A 2 14.80 -5.93 21.10
N VAL A 3 14.27 -5.35 20.03
CA VAL A 3 12.82 -5.17 19.91
C VAL A 3 12.23 -6.54 19.64
N SER A 4 11.53 -7.05 20.64
CA SER A 4 10.92 -8.37 20.66
C SER A 4 9.49 -8.30 20.15
N MET A 5 9.19 -9.19 19.19
CA MET A 5 7.88 -9.60 18.65
C MET A 5 7.26 -8.70 17.57
N GLU A 6 7.81 -8.75 16.36
CA GLU A 6 6.98 -8.68 15.14
C GLU A 6 5.81 -9.67 15.28
N ARG A 7 4.59 -9.20 15.03
CA ARG A 7 3.39 -10.04 15.03
C ARG A 7 3.64 -11.19 14.04
N LYS A 8 3.61 -12.45 14.52
CA LYS A 8 3.60 -13.62 13.63
C LYS A 8 2.30 -13.61 12.84
N SER A 9 2.41 -13.67 11.52
CA SER A 9 1.25 -13.73 10.62
C SER A 9 0.43 -15.00 10.87
N SER A 10 -0.91 -14.89 10.81
CA SER A 10 -1.82 -16.04 10.77
C SER A 10 -1.84 -16.73 9.40
N PHE A 11 -1.35 -16.06 8.35
CA PHE A 11 -1.43 -16.50 6.97
C PHE A 11 -0.07 -16.34 6.27
N LEU A 12 0.59 -17.47 6.05
CA LEU A 12 1.83 -17.56 5.28
C LEU A 12 1.59 -18.41 4.03
N PRO A 13 1.49 -17.78 2.84
CA PRO A 13 1.45 -18.47 1.56
C PRO A 13 2.57 -19.50 1.41
N LYS A 14 2.23 -20.66 0.84
CA LYS A 14 3.22 -21.67 0.41
C LYS A 14 3.64 -21.36 -1.02
N ILE A 15 4.71 -20.59 -1.17
CA ILE A 15 5.28 -20.25 -2.47
C ILE A 15 6.47 -21.18 -2.76
N PRO A 16 6.48 -21.89 -3.90
CA PRO A 16 7.62 -22.73 -4.27
C PRO A 16 8.94 -21.95 -4.28
N ALA A 17 9.99 -22.51 -3.67
CA ALA A 17 11.29 -21.84 -3.52
C ALA A 17 11.97 -21.53 -4.86
N ASP A 18 11.73 -22.35 -5.88
CA ASP A 18 12.18 -22.11 -7.25
C ASP A 18 11.52 -20.86 -7.84
N LYS A 19 10.20 -20.66 -7.64
CA LYS A 19 9.51 -19.44 -8.07
C LYS A 19 10.09 -18.18 -7.42
N ILE A 20 10.33 -18.22 -6.11
CA ILE A 20 10.95 -17.10 -5.38
C ILE A 20 12.33 -16.81 -5.96
N THR A 21 13.15 -17.84 -6.15
CA THR A 21 14.51 -17.70 -6.71
C THR A 21 14.47 -17.11 -8.11
N THR A 22 13.56 -17.59 -8.98
CA THR A 22 13.39 -17.09 -10.34
C THR A 22 12.95 -15.64 -10.37
N ARG A 23 11.96 -15.22 -9.57
CA ARG A 23 11.51 -13.82 -9.52
C ARG A 23 12.59 -12.88 -8.99
N LYS A 24 13.31 -13.26 -7.94
CA LYS A 24 14.44 -12.46 -7.45
C LYS A 24 15.54 -12.30 -8.50
N ALA A 25 15.78 -13.33 -9.31
CA ALA A 25 16.82 -13.30 -10.35
C ALA A 25 16.41 -12.56 -11.63
N SER A 26 15.12 -12.28 -11.86
CA SER A 26 14.67 -11.58 -13.06
C SER A 26 15.05 -10.09 -13.06
N GLY A 27 15.32 -9.52 -11.88
CA GLY A 27 15.54 -8.09 -11.71
C GLY A 27 14.27 -7.24 -11.92
N ASN A 28 13.10 -7.88 -11.97
CA ASN A 28 11.82 -7.20 -12.07
C ASN A 28 11.15 -7.17 -10.68
N ASP A 29 11.32 -6.04 -9.99
CA ASP A 29 10.82 -5.87 -8.62
C ASP A 29 9.30 -5.96 -8.53
N TYR A 30 8.57 -5.52 -9.57
CA TYR A 30 7.12 -5.65 -9.63
C TYR A 30 6.66 -7.10 -9.62
N GLU A 31 7.31 -7.99 -10.37
CA GLU A 31 6.94 -9.41 -10.39
C GLU A 31 7.23 -10.10 -9.06
N PHE A 32 8.30 -9.67 -8.35
CA PHE A 32 8.61 -10.20 -7.04
C PHE A 32 7.63 -9.68 -5.98
N PHE A 33 7.29 -8.39 -6.04
CA PHE A 33 6.26 -7.79 -5.20
C PHE A 33 4.90 -8.47 -5.40
N GLU A 34 4.45 -8.63 -6.65
CA GLU A 34 3.18 -9.28 -7.02
C GLU A 34 3.14 -10.74 -6.54
N LEU A 35 4.25 -11.49 -6.68
CA LEU A 35 4.34 -12.87 -6.19
C LEU A 35 4.00 -12.97 -4.69
N LEU A 36 4.34 -11.94 -3.91
CA LEU A 36 4.10 -11.90 -2.47
C LEU A 36 2.73 -11.32 -2.11
N THR A 37 2.16 -10.41 -2.92
CA THR A 37 0.85 -9.79 -2.64
C THR A 37 -0.34 -10.59 -3.18
N GLU A 38 -0.20 -11.26 -4.33
CA GLU A 38 -1.31 -11.98 -4.99
C GLU A 38 -2.03 -12.98 -4.05
N PRO A 39 -1.33 -13.83 -3.26
CA PRO A 39 -2.00 -14.74 -2.34
C PRO A 39 -2.71 -14.00 -1.18
N LEU A 40 -2.19 -12.85 -0.75
CA LEU A 40 -2.80 -12.04 0.31
C LEU A 40 -4.10 -11.40 -0.18
N HIS A 41 -4.10 -10.88 -1.42
CA HIS A 41 -5.31 -10.38 -2.06
C HIS A 41 -6.34 -11.48 -2.24
N ALA A 42 -5.94 -12.65 -2.74
CA ALA A 42 -6.84 -13.79 -2.92
C ALA A 42 -7.52 -14.19 -1.61
N GLU A 43 -6.78 -14.20 -0.50
CA GLU A 43 -7.32 -14.50 0.83
C GLU A 43 -8.24 -13.38 1.35
N MET A 44 -7.85 -12.12 1.20
CA MET A 44 -8.69 -10.98 1.57
C MET A 44 -10.03 -10.99 0.82
N TYR A 45 -10.00 -11.25 -0.48
CA TYR A 45 -11.19 -11.31 -1.32
C TYR A 45 -12.07 -12.53 -1.02
N SER A 46 -11.48 -13.68 -0.70
CA SER A 46 -12.25 -14.88 -0.31
C SER A 46 -13.00 -14.66 1.01
N ARG A 47 -12.42 -13.89 1.94
CA ARG A 47 -13.02 -13.51 3.22
C ARG A 47 -14.00 -12.34 3.12
N GLN A 48 -13.90 -11.53 2.07
CA GLN A 48 -14.67 -10.28 1.89
C GLN A 48 -14.54 -9.33 3.09
N ASN A 49 -13.36 -9.30 3.73
CA ASN A 49 -13.15 -8.54 4.96
C ASN A 49 -11.72 -7.99 5.07
N PHE A 50 -11.59 -6.70 5.33
CA PHE A 50 -10.32 -6.01 5.59
C PHE A 50 -9.72 -6.32 6.97
N ASP A 51 -10.50 -6.86 7.92
CA ASP A 51 -9.97 -7.28 9.24
C ASP A 51 -8.83 -8.30 9.10
N PHE A 52 -8.80 -9.05 7.99
CA PHE A 52 -7.71 -9.96 7.64
C PHE A 52 -6.34 -9.29 7.69
N ILE A 53 -6.23 -8.01 7.30
CA ILE A 53 -4.97 -7.24 7.36
C ILE A 53 -4.40 -7.27 8.79
N GLN A 54 -5.25 -7.20 9.82
CA GLN A 54 -4.80 -7.20 11.22
C GLN A 54 -4.23 -8.55 11.68
N GLU A 55 -4.45 -9.63 10.94
CA GLU A 55 -3.89 -10.94 11.24
C GLU A 55 -2.49 -11.16 10.65
N LEU A 56 -2.04 -10.26 9.76
CA LEU A 56 -0.80 -10.39 9.01
C LEU A 56 0.43 -9.85 9.76
N SER A 57 1.63 -10.26 9.33
CA SER A 57 2.88 -9.62 9.77
C SER A 57 2.92 -8.14 9.35
N GLN A 58 3.82 -7.35 9.94
CA GLN A 58 3.90 -5.93 9.56
C GLN A 58 4.32 -5.77 8.10
N GLY A 59 5.29 -6.55 7.60
CA GLY A 59 5.67 -6.55 6.19
C GLY A 59 4.48 -6.88 5.27
N GLN A 60 3.69 -7.92 5.59
CA GLN A 60 2.51 -8.27 4.82
C GLN A 60 1.39 -7.22 4.89
N GLN A 61 1.18 -6.59 6.05
CA GLN A 61 0.23 -5.48 6.21
C GLN A 61 0.59 -4.33 5.28
N LEU A 62 1.87 -3.93 5.28
CA LEU A 62 2.37 -2.89 4.39
C LEU A 62 2.16 -3.29 2.91
N PHE A 63 2.58 -4.49 2.52
CA PHE A 63 2.50 -4.95 1.12
C PHE A 63 1.07 -5.01 0.60
N LEU A 64 0.16 -5.65 1.34
CA LEU A 64 -1.24 -5.77 0.94
C LEU A 64 -1.95 -4.41 0.92
N SER A 65 -1.70 -3.56 1.92
CA SER A 65 -2.33 -2.23 1.98
C SER A 65 -1.80 -1.31 0.89
N TYR A 66 -0.48 -1.31 0.66
CA TYR A 66 0.15 -0.49 -0.37
C TYR A 66 -0.31 -0.88 -1.77
N ASP A 67 -0.35 -2.18 -2.10
CA ASP A 67 -0.83 -2.65 -3.41
C ASP A 67 -2.30 -2.26 -3.63
N TYR A 68 -3.15 -2.40 -2.60
CA TYR A 68 -4.53 -1.95 -2.66
C TYR A 68 -4.66 -0.45 -2.92
N VAL A 69 -3.91 0.38 -2.19
CA VAL A 69 -3.89 1.84 -2.39
C VAL A 69 -3.39 2.18 -3.78
N ARG A 70 -2.29 1.57 -4.22
CA ARG A 70 -1.72 1.74 -5.56
C ARG A 70 -2.74 1.43 -6.64
N MET A 71 -3.45 0.30 -6.56
CA MET A 71 -4.51 -0.07 -7.50
C MET A 71 -5.62 0.97 -7.60
N GLN A 72 -6.02 1.59 -6.48
CA GLN A 72 -7.07 2.61 -6.46
C GLN A 72 -6.57 3.97 -6.97
N VAL A 73 -5.44 4.44 -6.46
CA VAL A 73 -4.88 5.77 -6.76
C VAL A 73 -4.39 5.84 -8.21
N MET A 74 -3.77 4.78 -8.74
CA MET A 74 -3.37 4.76 -10.16
C MET A 74 -4.57 4.74 -11.12
N GLN A 75 -5.75 4.30 -10.68
CA GLN A 75 -6.95 4.29 -11.50
C GLN A 75 -7.77 5.58 -11.41
N GLY A 76 -7.83 6.20 -10.24
CA GLY A 76 -8.74 7.32 -9.97
C GLY A 76 -8.22 8.42 -9.06
N GLY A 77 -6.96 8.35 -8.66
CA GLY A 77 -6.32 9.31 -7.77
C GLY A 77 -6.80 9.25 -6.31
N PHE A 78 -6.19 10.08 -5.48
CA PHE A 78 -6.45 10.13 -4.04
C PHE A 78 -7.85 10.63 -3.71
N ILE A 79 -8.43 11.55 -4.49
CA ILE A 79 -9.80 12.03 -4.21
C ILE A 79 -10.80 10.88 -4.34
N GLN A 80 -10.71 10.06 -5.40
CA GLN A 80 -11.56 8.89 -5.56
C GLN A 80 -11.33 7.87 -4.44
N PHE A 81 -10.05 7.61 -4.11
CA PHE A 81 -9.68 6.70 -3.04
C PHE A 81 -10.29 7.11 -1.68
N ILE A 82 -10.27 8.41 -1.37
CA ILE A 82 -10.85 8.97 -0.14
C ILE A 82 -12.38 8.89 -0.16
N GLN A 83 -13.04 9.31 -1.25
CA GLN A 83 -14.51 9.24 -1.40
C GLN A 83 -15.04 7.79 -1.32
N ASN A 84 -14.22 6.81 -1.73
CA ASN A 84 -14.55 5.39 -1.56
C ASN A 84 -14.37 4.87 -0.11
N GLY A 85 -13.93 5.71 0.82
CA GLY A 85 -13.83 5.40 2.25
C GLY A 85 -12.56 4.64 2.65
N TYR A 86 -11.52 4.63 1.82
CA TYR A 86 -10.32 3.83 2.06
C TYR A 86 -9.17 4.57 2.76
N VAL A 87 -9.35 5.85 3.10
CA VAL A 87 -8.31 6.70 3.70
C VAL A 87 -7.67 6.12 4.97
N SER A 88 -8.41 5.33 5.75
CA SER A 88 -7.89 4.68 6.95
C SER A 88 -6.73 3.72 6.69
N LEU A 89 -6.61 3.17 5.47
CA LEU A 89 -5.47 2.35 5.07
C LEU A 89 -4.16 3.14 5.05
N LEU A 90 -4.21 4.46 4.83
CA LEU A 90 -3.02 5.31 4.81
C LEU A 90 -2.42 5.53 6.19
N LEU A 91 -3.24 5.54 7.25
CA LEU A 91 -2.83 5.97 8.59
C LEU A 91 -1.53 5.32 9.12
N PRO A 92 -1.32 4.00 9.02
CA PRO A 92 -0.09 3.39 9.51
C PRO A 92 1.07 3.42 8.49
N MET A 93 0.79 3.67 7.21
CA MET A 93 1.75 3.44 6.12
C MET A 93 2.98 4.36 6.16
N PRO A 94 2.90 5.67 6.49
CA PRO A 94 4.11 6.48 6.65
C PRO A 94 5.12 5.86 7.60
N GLY A 95 4.68 5.36 8.75
CA GLY A 95 5.55 4.70 9.72
C GLY A 95 6.16 3.39 9.19
N TRP A 96 5.35 2.57 8.51
CA TRP A 96 5.84 1.32 7.92
C TRP A 96 6.84 1.57 6.78
N LEU A 97 6.56 2.51 5.88
CA LEU A 97 7.44 2.87 4.77
C LEU A 97 8.77 3.46 5.28
N THR A 98 8.72 4.34 6.28
CA THR A 98 9.94 4.84 6.94
C THR A 98 10.77 3.71 7.54
N SER A 99 10.14 2.70 8.16
CA SER A 99 10.86 1.59 8.78
C SER A 99 11.67 0.74 7.80
N ILE A 100 11.27 0.72 6.52
CA ILE A 100 11.96 0.01 5.44
C ILE A 100 12.83 0.92 4.56
N GLY A 101 12.88 2.22 4.85
CA GLY A 101 13.68 3.21 4.13
C GLY A 101 13.00 3.90 2.94
N ALA A 102 11.71 3.64 2.69
CA ALA A 102 10.92 4.28 1.63
C ALA A 102 10.42 5.67 2.05
N ASN A 103 11.35 6.56 2.43
CA ASN A 103 11.04 7.82 3.12
C ASN A 103 10.30 8.84 2.25
N GLU A 104 10.55 8.88 0.94
CA GLU A 104 9.88 9.82 0.02
C GLU A 104 8.38 9.49 -0.09
N MET A 105 8.05 8.22 -0.31
CA MET A 105 6.66 7.78 -0.31
C MET A 105 6.02 7.93 1.09
N ALA A 106 6.76 7.68 2.16
CA ALA A 106 6.27 7.92 3.51
C ALA A 106 5.87 9.38 3.74
N GLN A 107 6.71 10.32 3.28
CA GLN A 107 6.43 11.76 3.36
C GLN A 107 5.23 12.15 2.49
N LEU A 108 5.16 11.65 1.26
CA LEU A 108 4.03 11.88 0.37
C LEU A 108 2.70 11.44 1.03
N LEU A 109 2.65 10.23 1.59
CA LEU A 109 1.41 9.74 2.23
C LEU A 109 1.06 10.53 3.51
N ASP A 110 2.05 11.03 4.24
CA ASP A 110 1.82 11.96 5.35
C ASP A 110 1.21 13.29 4.86
N ASP A 111 1.67 13.80 3.70
CA ASP A 111 1.13 15.01 3.10
C ASP A 111 -0.29 14.81 2.52
N VAL A 112 -0.59 13.64 1.95
CA VAL A 112 -1.97 13.24 1.59
C VAL A 112 -2.87 13.24 2.82
N LEU A 113 -2.42 12.66 3.94
CA LEU A 113 -3.18 12.64 5.19
C LEU A 113 -3.44 14.05 5.74
N LYS A 114 -2.46 14.96 5.66
CA LYS A 114 -2.64 16.37 6.03
C LYS A 114 -3.65 17.09 5.13
N ALA A 115 -3.56 16.88 3.81
CA ALA A 115 -4.50 17.45 2.84
C ALA A 115 -5.92 16.93 3.08
N TYR A 116 -6.06 15.63 3.38
CA TYR A 116 -7.33 15.03 3.76
C TYR A 116 -7.93 15.68 5.01
N VAL A 117 -7.17 15.77 6.11
CA VAL A 117 -7.68 16.36 7.36
C VAL A 117 -8.05 17.84 7.19
N THR A 118 -7.28 18.58 6.38
CA THR A 118 -7.56 20.00 6.11
C THR A 118 -8.84 20.20 5.31
N ASN A 119 -9.21 19.24 4.48
CA ASN A 119 -10.33 19.32 3.54
C ASN A 119 -11.45 18.30 3.83
N ILE A 120 -11.51 17.76 5.06
CA ILE A 120 -12.37 16.62 5.41
C ILE A 120 -13.86 16.88 5.11
N ASP A 121 -14.35 18.08 5.40
CA ASP A 121 -15.76 18.47 5.15
C ASP A 121 -16.14 18.40 3.66
N VAL A 122 -15.16 18.65 2.77
CA VAL A 122 -15.35 18.60 1.32
C VAL A 122 -15.17 17.17 0.81
N LEU A 123 -14.24 16.41 1.40
CA LEU A 123 -13.85 15.08 0.94
C LEU A 123 -14.74 13.95 1.44
N GLU A 124 -15.44 14.10 2.56
CA GLU A 124 -16.32 13.05 3.12
C GLU A 124 -17.80 13.25 2.80
N ARG A 125 -18.19 14.39 2.21
CA ARG A 125 -19.58 14.60 1.80
C ARG A 125 -19.94 13.67 0.63
N GLU A 126 -21.19 13.25 0.59
CA GLU A 126 -21.73 12.60 -0.61
C GLU A 126 -21.64 13.55 -1.81
N THR A 127 -21.18 13.03 -2.95
CA THR A 127 -21.03 13.80 -4.19
C THR A 127 -21.80 13.13 -5.34
N THR A 128 -22.38 13.95 -6.23
CA THR A 128 -22.79 13.45 -7.55
C THR A 128 -21.58 13.27 -8.46
N VAL A 129 -21.75 12.62 -9.61
CA VAL A 129 -20.68 12.47 -10.61
C VAL A 129 -20.15 13.83 -11.07
N GLU A 130 -21.04 14.81 -11.26
CA GLU A 130 -20.67 16.17 -11.67
C GLU A 130 -19.93 16.92 -10.56
N GLU A 131 -20.33 16.75 -9.31
CA GLU A 131 -19.66 17.36 -8.16
C GLU A 131 -18.28 16.73 -7.92
N PHE A 132 -18.16 15.41 -8.08
CA PHE A 132 -16.89 14.70 -8.00
C PHE A 132 -15.90 15.21 -9.05
N ALA A 133 -16.34 15.40 -10.30
CA ALA A 133 -15.50 15.91 -11.38
C ALA A 133 -14.92 17.31 -11.09
N GLN A 134 -15.58 18.11 -10.25
CA GLN A 134 -15.14 19.44 -9.85
C GLN A 134 -14.21 19.44 -8.63
N LEU A 135 -14.04 18.32 -7.94
CA LEU A 135 -13.20 18.26 -6.73
C LEU A 135 -11.73 18.55 -7.03
N TYR A 136 -11.23 18.12 -8.19
CA TYR A 136 -9.86 18.44 -8.61
C TYR A 136 -9.65 19.92 -8.93
N ASP A 137 -10.69 20.64 -9.35
CA ASP A 137 -10.63 22.10 -9.52
C ASP A 137 -10.64 22.82 -8.17
N GLN A 138 -11.32 22.26 -7.17
CA GLN A 138 -11.43 22.82 -5.81
C GLN A 138 -10.19 22.51 -4.97
N LEU A 139 -9.58 21.35 -5.19
CA LEU A 139 -8.45 20.82 -4.42
C LEU A 139 -7.29 20.46 -5.37
N PRO A 140 -6.71 21.45 -6.07
CA PRO A 140 -5.67 21.21 -7.08
C PRO A 140 -4.40 20.57 -6.48
N GLU A 141 -4.20 20.66 -5.16
CA GLU A 141 -3.11 19.97 -4.47
C GLU A 141 -3.13 18.45 -4.65
N PHE A 142 -4.31 17.83 -4.78
CA PHE A 142 -4.40 16.38 -4.97
C PHE A 142 -3.90 15.93 -6.34
N ALA A 143 -4.01 16.77 -7.37
CA ALA A 143 -3.42 16.46 -8.67
C ALA A 143 -1.88 16.36 -8.59
N ILE A 144 -1.26 17.22 -7.76
CA ILE A 144 0.19 17.19 -7.52
C ILE A 144 0.56 15.94 -6.72
N LEU A 145 -0.21 15.62 -5.68
CA LEU A 145 0.00 14.40 -4.87
C LEU A 145 -0.16 13.12 -5.71
N ASP A 146 -1.13 13.09 -6.63
CA ASP A 146 -1.34 11.96 -7.55
C ASP A 146 -0.15 11.79 -8.52
N GLU A 147 0.37 12.89 -9.09
CA GLU A 147 1.54 12.86 -9.96
C GLU A 147 2.79 12.39 -9.21
N GLU A 148 3.01 12.92 -7.99
CA GLU A 148 4.13 12.54 -7.13
C GLU A 148 4.06 11.05 -6.75
N PHE A 149 2.87 10.54 -6.41
CA PHE A 149 2.66 9.11 -6.12
C PHE A 149 3.06 8.23 -7.30
N ASN A 150 2.62 8.59 -8.51
CA ASN A 150 2.98 7.85 -9.73
C ASN A 150 4.50 7.89 -9.99
N SER A 151 5.14 9.03 -9.75
CA SER A 151 6.59 9.19 -9.95
C SER A 151 7.44 8.37 -8.96
N LEU A 152 6.95 8.16 -7.74
CA LEU A 152 7.64 7.43 -6.67
C LEU A 152 7.34 5.93 -6.68
N ASP A 153 6.41 5.44 -7.52
CA ASP A 153 5.98 4.04 -7.50
C ASP A 153 7.14 3.07 -7.73
N GLU A 154 7.96 3.29 -8.76
CA GLU A 154 9.05 2.39 -9.13
C GLU A 154 10.11 2.29 -8.02
N SER A 155 10.55 3.42 -7.47
CA SER A 155 11.55 3.45 -6.39
C SER A 155 11.01 2.87 -5.08
N THR A 156 9.71 3.03 -4.82
CA THR A 156 9.03 2.45 -3.66
C THR A 156 8.95 0.93 -3.80
N ILE A 157 8.49 0.43 -4.95
CA ILE A 157 8.41 -1.01 -5.23
C ILE A 157 9.79 -1.66 -5.15
N HIS A 158 10.84 -0.99 -5.66
CA HIS A 158 12.21 -1.45 -5.50
C HIS A 158 12.61 -1.59 -4.02
N THR A 159 12.35 -0.56 -3.21
CA THR A 159 12.66 -0.57 -1.77
C THR A 159 11.93 -1.71 -1.04
N MET A 160 10.65 -1.91 -1.38
CA MET A 160 9.84 -3.00 -0.85
C MET A 160 10.38 -4.37 -1.27
N ALA A 161 10.73 -4.57 -2.54
CA ALA A 161 11.34 -5.80 -3.03
C ALA A 161 12.66 -6.14 -2.31
N VAL A 162 13.52 -5.13 -2.09
CA VAL A 162 14.75 -5.29 -1.30
C VAL A 162 14.46 -5.71 0.14
N TYR A 163 13.48 -5.07 0.79
CA TYR A 163 13.03 -5.45 2.13
C TYR A 163 12.55 -6.91 2.17
N ALA A 164 11.58 -7.28 1.33
CA ALA A 164 11.05 -8.64 1.31
C ALA A 164 12.11 -9.70 0.99
N ALA A 165 13.09 -9.37 0.15
CA ALA A 165 14.19 -10.28 -0.16
C ALA A 165 15.07 -10.60 1.06
N ALA A 166 15.18 -9.67 2.02
CA ALA A 166 15.92 -9.81 3.27
C ALA A 166 15.09 -10.39 4.43
N HIS A 167 13.76 -10.34 4.31
CA HIS A 167 12.80 -10.70 5.36
C HIS A 167 11.74 -11.72 4.87
N LEU A 168 12.15 -12.67 4.03
CA LEU A 168 11.22 -13.61 3.35
C LEU A 168 10.32 -14.39 4.32
N GLU A 169 10.81 -14.69 5.52
CA GLU A 169 10.09 -15.39 6.57
C GLU A 169 8.83 -14.67 7.07
N GLU A 170 8.71 -13.36 6.84
CA GLU A 170 7.49 -12.60 7.12
C GLU A 170 6.37 -12.87 6.11
N PHE A 171 6.72 -13.36 4.92
CA PHE A 171 5.82 -13.43 3.76
C PHE A 171 5.45 -14.85 3.36
N VAL A 172 6.33 -15.83 3.56
CA VAL A 172 6.13 -17.20 3.04
C VAL A 172 6.41 -18.28 4.08
N ALA A 173 5.72 -19.41 3.94
CA ALA A 173 6.00 -20.62 4.71
C ALA A 173 7.05 -21.47 3.98
N PHE A 174 8.05 -21.94 4.72
CA PHE A 174 9.11 -22.87 4.28
C PHE A 174 8.84 -24.32 4.70
#